data_AF-A0A8C9F1V8-F1
#
_entry.id   AF-A0A8C9F1V8-F1
#
_cell.length_a   1.000
_cell.length_b   1.000
_cell.length_c   1.000
_cell.angle_alpha   90.00
_cell.angle_beta   90.00
_cell.angle_gamma   90.00
#
_symmetry.space_group_name_H-M   'P 1'
#
loop_
_entity.id
_entity.type
_entity.pdbx_description
1 polymer ?
#
loop_
_entity_poly.entity_id
_entity_poly.type
_entity_poly.pdbx_seq_one_letter_code
_entity_poly.pdbx_strand_id
1 'polypeptide(L)'
;MQALRRLHEAVVGLLLWGRVASARPDASEVLSQHLRQRGLPHWTSYCVKYSAVRNDQFGLSHFNWRVDGANYHVLRTGCFPFVKYHCSRAAPQDLALQNAAFTALKVLNAGIPTLLYGIGSWFFVSVTETVHTSHGPVTIYFLNKEDEGAMY
;
A
#
# COMPACT_ATOMS: atom_id res chain seq x y z
N MET A 1 -2.86 -5.30 -18.74
CA MET A 1 -2.56 -5.15 -17.29
C MET A 1 -1.64 -6.23 -16.73
N GLN A 2 -1.90 -7.53 -16.93
CA GLN A 2 -1.07 -8.60 -16.38
C GLN A 2 0.40 -8.59 -16.85
N ALA A 3 0.65 -8.35 -18.15
CA ALA A 3 2.01 -8.24 -18.68
C ALA A 3 2.80 -7.08 -18.03
N LEU A 4 2.17 -5.92 -17.85
CA LEU A 4 2.78 -4.77 -17.19
C LEU A 4 3.05 -5.04 -15.71
N ARG A 5 2.15 -5.74 -15.01
CA ARG A 5 2.36 -6.21 -13.63
C ARG A 5 3.58 -7.12 -13.54
N ARG A 6 3.70 -8.12 -14.43
CA ARG A 6 4.86 -9.03 -14.46
C ARG A 6 6.16 -8.30 -14.75
N LEU A 7 6.15 -7.37 -15.70
CA LEU A 7 7.30 -6.52 -16.00
C LEU A 7 7.69 -5.69 -14.78
N HIS A 8 6.73 -5.06 -14.12
CA HIS A 8 6.97 -4.29 -12.90
C HIS A 8 7.54 -5.15 -11.77
N GLU A 9 6.98 -6.34 -11.53
CA GLU A 9 7.49 -7.30 -10.54
C GLU A 9 8.93 -7.73 -10.86
N ALA A 10 9.25 -7.96 -12.14
CA ALA A 10 10.61 -8.31 -12.58
C ALA A 10 11.60 -7.15 -12.36
N VAL A 11 11.23 -5.91 -12.75
CA VAL A 11 12.06 -4.71 -12.55
C VAL A 11 12.30 -4.46 -11.06
N VAL A 12 11.26 -4.53 -10.24
CA VAL A 12 11.37 -4.39 -8.78
C VAL A 12 12.24 -5.50 -8.18
N GLY A 13 12.07 -6.75 -8.63
CA GLY A 13 12.90 -7.87 -8.20
C GLY A 13 14.39 -7.67 -8.53
N LEU A 14 14.69 -7.16 -9.72
CA LEU A 14 16.04 -6.84 -10.17
C LEU A 14 16.65 -5.70 -9.33
N LEU A 15 15.88 -4.63 -9.07
CA LEU A 15 16.34 -3.47 -8.31
C LEU A 15 16.55 -3.75 -6.81
N LEU A 16 15.79 -4.67 -6.22
CA LEU A 16 15.90 -4.98 -4.79
C LEU A 16 17.01 -5.97 -4.44
N TRP A 17 17.78 -6.46 -5.43
CA TRP A 17 19.00 -7.27 -5.29
C TRP A 17 18.95 -8.36 -4.20
N GLY A 18 17.77 -8.96 -4.00
CA GLY A 18 17.49 -9.79 -2.83
C GLY A 18 16.71 -11.03 -3.20
N ARG A 19 16.90 -12.11 -2.42
CA ARG A 19 16.03 -13.28 -2.46
C ARG A 19 14.61 -12.83 -2.09
N VAL A 20 13.78 -12.64 -3.09
CA VAL A 20 12.34 -12.49 -2.90
C VAL A 20 11.87 -13.76 -2.19
N ALA A 21 11.36 -13.65 -0.96
CA ALA A 21 10.85 -14.81 -0.23
C ALA A 21 9.82 -15.55 -1.09
N SER A 22 9.92 -16.89 -1.18
CA SER A 22 9.11 -17.67 -2.12
C SER A 22 7.61 -17.60 -1.81
N ALA A 23 7.27 -17.36 -0.54
CA ALA A 23 5.91 -17.27 -0.06
C ALA A 23 5.74 -15.92 0.67
N ARG A 24 5.18 -14.93 -0.02
CA ARG A 24 4.85 -13.61 0.53
C ARG A 24 3.34 -13.44 0.54
N PRO A 25 2.76 -12.78 1.55
CA PRO A 25 1.32 -12.51 1.52
C PRO A 25 0.99 -11.53 0.39
N ASP A 26 -0.27 -11.50 0.00
CA ASP A 26 -0.79 -10.47 -0.89
C ASP A 26 -0.84 -9.13 -0.14
N ALA A 27 -0.64 -8.02 -0.86
CA ALA A 27 -0.67 -6.70 -0.25
C ALA A 27 -2.07 -6.37 0.31
N SER A 28 -3.11 -6.90 -0.32
CA SER A 28 -4.49 -6.90 0.20
C SER A 28 -4.66 -7.63 1.53
N GLU A 29 -3.93 -8.72 1.75
CA GLU A 29 -3.96 -9.45 3.02
C GLU A 29 -3.33 -8.61 4.12
N VAL A 30 -2.15 -8.03 3.87
CA VAL A 30 -1.50 -7.11 4.82
C VAL A 30 -2.41 -5.93 5.15
N LEU A 31 -3.06 -5.33 4.15
CA LEU A 31 -4.04 -4.26 4.36
C LEU A 31 -5.18 -4.69 5.27
N SER A 32 -5.77 -5.86 5.01
CA SER A 32 -6.90 -6.35 5.80
C SER A 32 -6.49 -6.67 7.24
N GLN A 33 -5.35 -7.34 7.42
CA GLN A 33 -4.84 -7.70 8.73
C GLN A 33 -4.40 -6.47 9.54
N HIS A 34 -3.78 -5.48 8.88
CA HIS A 34 -3.45 -4.20 9.52
C HIS A 34 -4.70 -3.53 10.11
N LEU A 35 -5.75 -3.37 9.29
CA LEU A 35 -6.99 -2.75 9.72
C LEU A 35 -7.66 -3.53 10.86
N ARG A 36 -7.63 -4.86 10.82
CA ARG A 36 -8.14 -5.72 11.91
C ARG A 36 -7.36 -5.56 13.20
N GLN A 37 -6.03 -5.66 13.12
CA GLN A 37 -5.15 -5.56 14.28
C GLN A 37 -5.29 -4.23 15.02
N ARG A 38 -5.56 -3.15 14.28
CA ARG A 38 -5.79 -1.80 14.82
C ARG A 38 -7.25 -1.57 15.25
N GLY A 39 -8.10 -2.59 15.27
CA GLY A 39 -9.49 -2.48 15.71
C GLY A 39 -10.39 -1.66 14.79
N LEU A 40 -10.15 -1.72 13.47
CA LEU A 40 -10.89 -0.96 12.45
C LEU A 40 -10.85 0.57 12.70
N PRO A 41 -9.65 1.17 12.68
CA PRO A 41 -9.45 2.59 13.01
C PRO A 41 -10.21 3.49 12.04
N HIS A 42 -10.51 4.72 12.46
CA HIS A 42 -11.11 5.70 11.55
C HIS A 42 -10.19 6.03 10.37
N TRP A 43 -8.89 6.09 10.63
CA TRP A 43 -7.88 6.44 9.65
C TRP A 43 -6.54 5.74 9.93
N THR A 44 -5.76 5.43 8.89
CA THR A 44 -4.36 4.97 9.02
C THR A 44 -3.59 5.09 7.69
N SER A 45 -2.27 5.27 7.76
CA SER A 45 -1.39 5.62 6.64
C SER A 45 -0.01 5.01 6.79
N TYR A 46 0.19 3.84 6.20
CA TYR A 46 1.43 3.06 6.32
C TYR A 46 2.08 2.78 4.95
N CYS A 47 3.35 2.40 4.99
CA CYS A 47 4.14 1.89 3.89
C CYS A 47 4.44 0.40 4.12
N VAL A 48 4.46 -0.39 3.05
CA VAL A 48 4.94 -1.77 3.07
C VAL A 48 5.98 -1.96 1.97
N LYS A 49 7.08 -2.66 2.25
CA LYS A 49 8.13 -2.87 1.25
C LYS A 49 7.63 -3.77 0.12
N TYR A 50 7.99 -3.45 -1.12
CA TYR A 50 7.72 -4.32 -2.26
C TYR A 50 8.32 -5.71 -2.09
N SER A 51 9.47 -5.84 -1.42
CA SER A 51 10.09 -7.13 -1.14
C SER A 51 9.28 -8.00 -0.19
N ALA A 52 8.38 -7.43 0.63
CA ALA A 52 7.63 -8.16 1.64
C ALA A 52 6.26 -8.67 1.17
N VAL A 53 5.74 -8.19 0.03
CA VAL A 53 4.38 -8.51 -0.42
C VAL A 53 4.30 -8.82 -1.92
N ARG A 54 3.27 -9.58 -2.32
CA ARG A 54 2.81 -9.66 -3.71
C ARG A 54 1.87 -8.50 -4.00
N ASN A 55 2.14 -7.74 -5.07
CA ASN A 55 1.35 -6.57 -5.44
C ASN A 55 0.09 -6.99 -6.24
N ASP A 56 -0.84 -7.64 -5.56
CA ASP A 56 -2.12 -8.09 -6.13
C ASP A 56 -3.07 -6.94 -6.49
N GLN A 57 -2.91 -5.80 -5.82
CA GLN A 57 -3.63 -4.55 -6.07
C GLN A 57 -2.95 -3.65 -7.13
N PHE A 58 -2.05 -4.19 -7.97
CA PHE A 58 -1.34 -3.43 -9.00
C PHE A 58 -2.32 -2.71 -9.95
N GLY A 59 -2.06 -1.44 -10.22
CA GLY A 59 -2.90 -0.60 -11.09
C GLY A 59 -4.08 0.07 -10.39
N LEU A 60 -4.38 -0.29 -9.14
CA LEU A 60 -5.35 0.42 -8.32
C LEU A 60 -4.67 1.58 -7.57
N SER A 61 -5.35 2.72 -7.60
CA SER A 61 -4.93 3.95 -6.91
C SER A 61 -5.96 4.48 -5.94
N HIS A 62 -7.25 4.40 -6.24
CA HIS A 62 -8.29 4.80 -5.30
C HIS A 62 -9.45 3.81 -5.38
N PHE A 63 -9.75 3.11 -4.29
CA PHE A 63 -10.75 2.03 -4.33
C PHE A 63 -11.37 1.80 -2.95
N ASN A 64 -12.54 1.16 -2.95
CA ASN A 64 -13.18 0.69 -1.74
C ASN A 64 -12.53 -0.61 -1.28
N TRP A 65 -12.24 -0.70 0.02
CA TRP A 65 -11.76 -1.92 0.66
C TRP A 65 -12.66 -2.27 1.85
N ARG A 66 -13.30 -3.45 1.78
CA ARG A 66 -14.22 -3.91 2.82
C ARG A 66 -13.50 -4.90 3.74
N VAL A 67 -13.59 -4.66 5.04
CA VAL A 67 -13.03 -5.53 6.08
C VAL A 67 -14.01 -5.58 7.23
N ASP A 68 -14.49 -6.78 7.55
CA ASP A 68 -15.30 -7.09 8.74
C ASP A 68 -16.47 -6.12 8.98
N GLY A 69 -17.22 -5.81 7.90
CA GLY A 69 -18.39 -4.92 7.94
C GLY A 69 -18.07 -3.43 7.82
N ALA A 70 -16.81 -3.02 7.95
CA ALA A 70 -16.35 -1.66 7.66
C ALA A 70 -15.92 -1.52 6.19
N ASN A 71 -16.03 -0.30 5.67
CA ASN A 71 -15.51 0.07 4.36
C ASN A 71 -14.50 1.20 4.50
N TYR A 72 -13.42 1.10 3.73
CA TYR A 72 -12.37 2.09 3.65
C TYR A 72 -12.25 2.61 2.23
N HIS A 73 -12.13 3.91 2.09
CA HIS A 73 -11.56 4.50 0.87
C HIS A 73 -10.04 4.38 1.00
N VAL A 74 -9.44 3.64 0.08
CA VAL A 74 -8.01 3.36 0.07
C VAL A 74 -7.37 4.14 -1.05
N LEU A 75 -6.63 5.19 -0.70
CA LEU A 75 -5.72 5.87 -1.59
C LEU A 75 -4.36 5.17 -1.52
N ARG A 76 -3.93 4.64 -2.66
CA ARG A 76 -2.75 3.80 -2.79
C ARG A 76 -1.83 4.32 -3.87
N THR A 77 -0.53 4.31 -3.57
CA THR A 77 0.48 4.56 -4.59
C THR A 77 1.68 3.63 -4.41
N GLY A 78 2.21 3.17 -5.53
CA GLY A 78 3.52 2.54 -5.55
C GLY A 78 4.58 3.62 -5.45
N CYS A 79 5.44 3.59 -4.44
CA CYS A 79 6.49 4.58 -4.21
C CYS A 79 7.79 3.86 -3.85
N PHE A 80 8.54 3.43 -4.86
CA PHE A 80 9.69 2.55 -4.68
C PHE A 80 10.66 3.06 -3.59
N PRO A 81 11.05 2.22 -2.61
CA PRO A 81 10.88 0.76 -2.57
C PRO A 81 9.63 0.26 -1.81
N PHE A 82 8.66 1.15 -1.56
CA PHE A 82 7.44 0.84 -0.82
C PHE A 82 6.18 0.86 -1.71
N VAL A 83 5.11 0.31 -1.16
CA VAL A 83 3.74 0.66 -1.48
C VAL A 83 3.19 1.47 -0.32
N LYS A 84 2.69 2.68 -0.59
CA LYS A 84 2.02 3.52 0.40
C LYS A 84 0.52 3.28 0.35
N TYR A 85 -0.07 3.15 1.53
CA TYR A 85 -1.50 3.13 1.77
C TYR A 85 -1.90 4.34 2.61
N HIS A 86 -3.07 4.87 2.30
CA HIS A 86 -3.81 5.81 3.12
C HIS A 86 -5.25 5.33 3.13
N CYS A 87 -5.75 4.99 4.31
CA CYS A 87 -7.03 4.33 4.50
C CYS A 87 -7.90 5.23 5.37
N SER A 88 -9.08 5.58 4.86
CA SER A 88 -10.05 6.39 5.60
C SER A 88 -11.38 5.64 5.65
N ARG A 89 -11.92 5.42 6.84
CA ARG A 89 -13.18 4.70 7.02
C ARG A 89 -14.31 5.58 6.49
N ALA A 90 -15.06 5.06 5.52
CA ALA A 90 -16.11 5.81 4.85
C ALA A 90 -17.14 4.87 4.22
N ALA A 91 -18.36 5.35 4.02
CA ALA A 91 -19.38 4.60 3.29
C ALA A 91 -18.89 4.26 1.86
N PRO A 92 -19.26 3.09 1.29
CA PRO A 92 -18.91 2.77 -0.09
C PRO A 92 -19.34 3.86 -1.07
N GLN A 93 -18.45 4.24 -1.99
CA GLN A 93 -18.73 5.25 -3.02
C GLN A 93 -18.22 4.78 -4.39
N ASP A 94 -18.73 5.36 -5.49
CA ASP A 94 -18.11 5.16 -6.79
C ASP A 94 -16.82 5.98 -6.88
N LEU A 95 -15.68 5.28 -6.87
CA LEU A 95 -14.34 5.86 -6.94
C LEU A 95 -13.66 5.64 -8.30
N ALA A 96 -14.39 5.12 -9.31
CA ALA A 96 -13.79 4.72 -10.59
C ALA A 96 -13.14 5.89 -11.33
N LEU A 97 -13.81 7.05 -11.37
CA LEU A 97 -13.27 8.26 -12.02
C LEU A 97 -12.00 8.74 -11.32
N GLN A 98 -12.00 8.78 -9.99
CA GLN A 98 -10.84 9.22 -9.21
C GLN A 98 -9.67 8.24 -9.38
N ASN A 99 -9.94 6.93 -9.36
CA ASN A 99 -8.96 5.90 -9.62
C ASN A 99 -8.31 6.05 -11.01
N ALA A 100 -9.12 6.31 -12.04
CA ALA A 100 -8.65 6.53 -13.39
C ALA A 100 -7.82 7.81 -13.50
N ALA A 101 -8.27 8.91 -12.88
CA ALA A 101 -7.55 10.17 -12.85
C ALA A 101 -6.16 10.03 -12.20
N PHE A 102 -6.07 9.44 -11.01
CA PHE A 102 -4.77 9.19 -10.35
C PHE A 102 -3.87 8.25 -11.17
N THR A 103 -4.45 7.25 -11.83
CA THR A 103 -3.70 6.35 -12.72
C THR A 103 -3.15 7.10 -13.92
N ALA A 104 -3.96 7.92 -14.58
CA ALA A 104 -3.55 8.76 -15.70
C ALA A 104 -2.45 9.74 -15.29
N LEU A 105 -2.58 10.41 -14.14
CA LEU A 105 -1.58 11.34 -13.64
C LEU A 105 -0.21 10.67 -13.44
N LYS A 106 -0.17 9.45 -12.89
CA LYS A 106 1.09 8.70 -12.75
C LYS A 106 1.72 8.37 -14.10
N VAL A 107 0.90 7.99 -15.09
CA VAL A 107 1.37 7.68 -16.45
C VAL A 107 1.91 8.93 -17.13
N LEU A 108 1.18 10.04 -17.09
CA LEU A 108 1.57 11.31 -17.68
C LEU A 108 2.88 11.85 -17.09
N ASN A 109 3.10 11.63 -15.79
CA ASN A 109 4.32 12.04 -15.09
C ASN A 109 5.40 10.94 -15.06
N ALA A 110 5.25 9.87 -15.85
CA ALA A 110 6.17 8.73 -15.89
C ALA A 110 6.55 8.14 -14.51
N GLY A 111 5.67 8.27 -13.52
CA GLY A 111 5.91 7.83 -12.14
C GLY A 111 6.98 8.62 -11.37
N ILE A 112 7.54 9.71 -11.90
CA ILE A 112 8.61 10.49 -11.25
C ILE A 112 8.19 11.00 -9.86
N PRO A 113 7.01 11.64 -9.68
CA PRO A 113 6.59 12.08 -8.35
C PRO A 113 6.45 10.93 -7.35
N THR A 114 5.99 9.77 -7.80
CA THR A 114 5.83 8.60 -6.93
C THR A 114 7.17 7.99 -6.52
N LEU A 115 8.19 8.05 -7.37
CA LEU A 115 9.54 7.63 -7.05
C LEU A 115 10.17 8.58 -6.02
N LEU A 116 10.09 9.89 -6.24
CA LEU A 116 10.59 10.90 -5.30
C LEU A 116 9.92 10.77 -3.93
N TYR A 117 8.62 10.52 -3.91
CA TYR A 117 7.89 10.27 -2.67
C TYR A 117 8.36 8.99 -1.95
N GLY A 118 8.72 7.94 -2.69
CA GLY A 118 9.28 6.71 -2.13
C GLY A 118 10.65 6.92 -1.48
N ILE A 119 11.52 7.67 -2.16
CA ILE A 119 12.82 8.09 -1.62
C ILE A 119 12.63 8.94 -0.36
N GLY A 120 11.74 9.94 -0.40
CA GLY A 120 11.43 10.77 0.76
C GLY A 120 10.90 9.94 1.93
N SER A 121 9.97 9.03 1.66
CA SER A 121 9.42 8.13 2.68
C SER A 121 10.50 7.33 3.39
N TRP A 122 11.55 6.87 2.67
CA TRP A 122 12.68 6.16 3.28
C TRP A 122 13.41 6.97 4.35
N PHE A 123 13.55 8.29 4.16
CA PHE A 123 14.17 9.18 5.14
C PHE A 123 13.26 9.52 6.33
N PHE A 124 11.95 9.51 6.12
CA PHE A 124 10.98 9.91 7.14
C PHE A 124 10.38 8.76 7.93
N VAL A 125 10.56 7.50 7.51
CA VAL A 125 10.07 6.34 8.29
C VAL A 125 10.65 6.38 9.70
N SER A 126 9.77 6.46 10.69
CA SER A 126 10.14 6.61 12.10
C SER A 126 9.57 5.52 13.00
N VAL A 127 8.44 4.93 12.62
CA VAL A 127 7.73 3.91 13.41
C VAL A 127 7.48 2.68 12.55
N THR A 128 7.57 1.51 13.16
CA THR A 128 7.27 0.23 12.50
C THR A 128 6.30 -0.57 13.32
N GLU A 129 5.38 -1.26 12.65
CA GLU A 129 4.51 -2.25 13.28
C GLU A 129 4.61 -3.58 12.56
N THR A 130 4.27 -4.66 13.25
CA THR A 130 4.23 -6.01 12.68
C THR A 130 2.79 -6.41 12.41
N VAL A 131 2.51 -6.76 11.16
CA VAL A 131 1.23 -7.32 10.72
C VAL A 131 1.37 -8.82 10.55
N HIS A 132 0.53 -9.59 11.23
CA HIS A 132 0.51 -11.04 11.15
C HIS A 132 -0.31 -11.46 9.94
N THR A 133 0.30 -12.26 9.08
CA THR A 133 -0.35 -12.81 7.87
C THR A 133 -0.25 -14.32 7.85
N SER A 134 -0.99 -14.96 6.94
CA SER A 134 -0.91 -16.39 6.67
C SER A 134 0.49 -16.87 6.26
N HIS A 135 1.32 -15.97 5.75
CA HIS A 135 2.68 -16.23 5.30
C HIS A 135 3.75 -15.77 6.31
N GLY A 136 3.33 -15.44 7.54
CA GLY A 136 4.20 -14.95 8.60
C GLY A 136 4.09 -13.44 8.84
N PRO A 137 4.89 -12.90 9.78
CA PRO A 137 4.87 -11.48 10.10
C PRO A 137 5.44 -10.62 8.97
N VAL A 138 4.77 -9.50 8.68
CA VAL A 138 5.20 -8.46 7.75
C VAL A 138 5.37 -7.15 8.50
N THR A 139 6.54 -6.52 8.35
CA THR A 139 6.77 -5.17 8.87
C THR A 139 6.14 -4.13 7.96
N ILE A 140 5.31 -3.28 8.55
CA ILE A 140 4.83 -2.03 7.95
C ILE A 140 5.52 -0.85 8.61
N TYR A 141 5.55 0.27 7.89
CA TYR A 141 6.34 1.45 8.23
C TYR A 141 5.46 2.69 8.21
N PHE A 142 5.55 3.52 9.24
CA PHE A 142 4.85 4.79 9.31
C PHE A 142 5.85 5.93 9.21
N LEU A 143 5.46 6.99 8.49
CA LEU A 143 6.27 8.20 8.40
C LEU A 143 6.29 8.93 9.74
N ASN A 144 5.16 8.95 10.45
CA ASN A 144 5.04 9.54 11.78
C ASN A 144 4.27 8.58 12.69
N LYS A 145 4.44 8.73 14.00
CA LYS A 145 3.60 8.03 14.98
C LYS A 145 2.15 8.51 14.79
N GLU A 146 1.25 7.57 14.49
CA GLU A 146 -0.18 7.86 14.39
C GLU A 146 -0.79 7.96 15.78
N ASP A 147 -1.74 8.88 15.95
CA ASP A 147 -2.65 8.88 17.08
C ASP A 147 -3.82 7.92 16.75
N GLU A 148 -4.00 6.89 17.57
CA GLU A 148 -5.03 5.86 17.39
C GLU A 148 -6.45 6.42 17.48
N GLY A 149 -6.62 7.58 18.14
CA GLY A 149 -7.90 8.29 18.24
C GLY A 149 -8.13 9.36 17.16
N ALA A 150 -7.19 9.55 16.23
CA ALA A 150 -7.31 10.60 15.22
C ALA A 150 -8.50 10.36 14.28
N MET A 151 -9.34 11.39 14.13
CA MET A 151 -10.46 11.40 13.21
C MET A 151 -10.09 12.00 11.84
N TYR A 152 -8.91 12.60 11.72
CA TYR A 152 -8.39 13.28 10.52
C TYR A 152 -6.87 13.15 10.41
#